data_AF-A0A7C1CR23-F1
#
_entry.id   AF-A0A7C1CR23-F1
#
_cell.length_a   1.000
_cell.length_b   1.000
_cell.length_c   1.000
_cell.angle_alpha   90.00
_cell.angle_beta   90.00
_cell.angle_gamma   90.00
#
_symmetry.space_group_name_H-M   'P 1'
#
loop_
_entity.id
_entity.type
_entity.pdbx_description
1 polymer ?
#
loop_
_entity_poly.entity_id
_entity_poly.type
_entity_poly.pdbx_seq_one_letter_code
_entity_poly.pdbx_strand_id
1 'polypeptide(L)'
;MNDDWFLTDAESAAVAQETLDGGEVVAHYVKDTGKLSWRHTPFPALGEHAWLRTVAYENTSGKTQDVTGVRMYAALNLPDAALEWNPRAFYMARCDGGLLVAPAYKGVTEHYTFRKRDGAVGHDIHACWRLALGESALIEAQAVWVRDVEDGASLDVRAWGEVFREEAQRWYDSIGLHVPDGMPDWARNMILYEYNAGGHIDSRFSDVGGFQRLAEQTDYPAALGITAVWLQAVHQHKTPPNPVEGGSQFPGGTPPSAIHHAPQ
;
A
#
# COMPACT_ATOMS: atom_id res chain seq x y z
N MET A 1 11.44 -25.79 0.03
CA MET A 1 10.48 -24.84 -0.56
C MET A 1 10.17 -25.38 -1.95
N ASN A 2 8.93 -25.77 -2.22
CA ASN A 2 8.54 -26.18 -3.57
C ASN A 2 8.12 -24.91 -4.31
N ASP A 3 8.92 -24.50 -5.30
CA ASP A 3 8.72 -23.25 -6.05
C ASP A 3 7.46 -23.30 -6.96
N ASP A 4 6.83 -24.48 -7.06
CA ASP A 4 5.57 -24.72 -7.80
C ASP A 4 4.43 -23.77 -7.40
N TRP A 5 4.41 -23.26 -6.16
CA TRP A 5 3.38 -22.31 -5.71
C TRP A 5 3.62 -20.86 -6.18
N PHE A 6 4.78 -20.53 -6.76
CA PHE A 6 5.17 -19.15 -7.05
C PHE A 6 5.43 -18.86 -8.54
N LEU A 7 5.47 -19.89 -9.40
CA LEU A 7 5.96 -19.78 -10.79
C LEU A 7 4.90 -20.01 -11.88
N THR A 8 3.61 -19.98 -11.58
CA THR A 8 2.56 -20.43 -12.50
C THR A 8 2.35 -19.61 -13.79
N ASP A 9 3.08 -18.51 -14.02
CA ASP A 9 2.96 -17.67 -15.23
C ASP A 9 4.29 -17.40 -15.95
N ALA A 10 5.41 -18.02 -15.55
CA ALA A 10 6.69 -17.81 -16.22
C ALA A 10 6.85 -18.75 -17.43
N GLU A 11 6.48 -18.29 -18.64
CA GLU A 11 6.83 -18.92 -19.93
C GLU A 11 8.37 -18.98 -20.21
N SER A 12 9.21 -18.82 -19.19
CA SER A 12 10.66 -18.87 -19.29
C SER A 12 11.21 -19.98 -18.41
N ALA A 13 11.94 -20.92 -19.00
CA ALA A 13 12.73 -21.88 -18.26
C ALA A 13 13.73 -21.13 -17.36
N ALA A 14 13.76 -21.47 -16.06
CA ALA A 14 14.82 -21.04 -15.17
C ALA A 14 16.15 -21.59 -15.71
N VAL A 15 17.15 -20.72 -15.91
CA VAL A 15 18.43 -21.11 -16.50
C VAL A 15 19.44 -21.48 -15.43
N ALA A 16 19.34 -20.86 -14.25
CA ALA A 16 20.18 -21.16 -13.10
C ALA A 16 19.47 -20.77 -11.79
N GLN A 17 19.62 -21.61 -10.76
CA GLN A 17 19.23 -21.32 -9.39
C GLN A 17 20.43 -21.59 -8.49
N GLU A 18 20.72 -20.63 -7.62
CA GLU A 18 21.81 -20.74 -6.64
C GLU A 18 21.29 -20.43 -5.24
N THR A 19 21.85 -21.11 -4.25
CA THR A 19 21.63 -20.81 -2.83
C THR A 19 22.92 -20.20 -2.30
N LEU A 20 22.84 -18.98 -1.79
CA LEU A 20 23.95 -18.24 -1.21
C LEU A 20 24.03 -18.48 0.31
N ASP A 21 25.19 -18.15 0.88
CA ASP A 21 25.39 -18.20 2.33
C ASP A 21 24.32 -17.35 3.05
N GLY A 22 23.71 -17.91 4.09
CA GLY A 22 22.61 -17.26 4.82
C GLY A 22 21.20 -17.61 4.33
N GLY A 23 21.06 -18.56 3.40
CA GLY A 23 19.75 -19.08 2.96
C GLY A 23 19.05 -18.22 1.92
N GLU A 24 19.77 -17.27 1.32
CA GLU A 24 19.29 -16.53 0.17
C GLU A 24 19.24 -17.43 -1.07
N VAL A 25 18.15 -17.36 -1.82
CA VAL A 25 17.98 -18.10 -3.07
C VAL A 25 17.84 -17.11 -4.22
N VAL A 26 18.69 -17.25 -5.23
CA VAL A 26 18.67 -16.42 -6.44
C VAL A 26 18.34 -17.31 -7.65
N ALA A 27 17.36 -16.90 -8.43
CA ALA A 27 16.99 -17.55 -9.69
C ALA A 27 17.16 -16.57 -10.86
N HIS A 28 17.79 -17.04 -11.93
CA HIS A 28 18.02 -16.26 -13.15
C HIS A 28 17.25 -16.81 -14.34
N TYR A 29 16.59 -15.90 -15.04
CA TYR A 29 15.90 -16.16 -16.30
C TYR A 29 16.53 -15.26 -17.37
N VAL A 30 17.03 -15.87 -18.44
CA VAL A 30 17.70 -15.14 -19.52
C VAL A 30 16.89 -15.32 -20.79
N LYS A 31 16.61 -14.20 -21.46
CA LYS A 31 16.12 -14.13 -22.84
C LYS A 31 17.10 -13.33 -23.69
N ASP A 32 16.91 -13.37 -25.01
CA ASP A 32 17.64 -12.50 -25.95
C ASP A 32 17.49 -11.00 -25.65
N THR A 33 16.36 -10.64 -25.03
CA THR A 33 16.01 -9.26 -24.68
C THR A 33 16.52 -8.81 -23.33
N GLY A 34 16.75 -9.70 -22.36
CA GLY A 34 17.14 -9.29 -21.03
C GLY A 34 17.36 -10.44 -20.05
N LYS A 35 17.84 -10.07 -18.87
CA LYS A 35 18.05 -10.97 -17.73
C LYS A 35 17.17 -10.54 -16.57
N LEU A 36 16.33 -11.45 -16.10
CA LEU A 36 15.53 -11.30 -14.91
C LEU A 36 16.18 -12.09 -13.78
N SER A 37 16.35 -11.45 -12.61
CA SER A 37 16.90 -12.08 -11.42
C SER A 37 15.90 -11.96 -10.28
N TRP A 38 15.48 -13.08 -9.73
CA TRP A 38 14.63 -13.15 -8.55
C TRP A 38 15.49 -13.51 -7.37
N ARG A 39 15.39 -12.73 -6.30
CA ARG A 39 16.14 -12.97 -5.06
C ARG A 39 15.16 -13.13 -3.92
N HIS A 40 15.29 -14.22 -3.19
CA HIS A 40 14.55 -14.52 -1.96
C HIS A 40 15.53 -14.48 -0.80
N THR A 41 15.40 -13.46 0.04
CA THR A 41 16.24 -13.31 1.23
C THR A 41 15.40 -13.64 2.47
N PRO A 42 15.87 -14.50 3.40
CA PRO A 42 15.16 -14.75 4.64
C PRO A 42 14.83 -13.46 5.39
N PHE A 43 13.65 -13.39 6.00
CA PHE A 43 13.17 -12.21 6.72
C PHE A 43 12.85 -12.52 8.18
N PRO A 44 13.88 -12.74 9.01
CA PRO A 44 13.72 -13.29 10.36
C PRO A 44 12.86 -12.43 11.30
N ALA A 45 12.66 -11.14 11.00
CA ALA A 45 11.75 -10.29 11.75
C ALA A 45 10.30 -10.81 11.77
N LEU A 46 9.89 -11.59 10.76
CA LEU A 46 8.57 -12.24 10.68
C LEU A 46 8.63 -13.76 10.93
N GLY A 47 9.78 -14.27 11.38
CA GLY A 47 9.97 -15.68 11.74
C GLY A 47 10.75 -16.48 10.69
N GLU A 48 10.92 -17.77 10.97
CA GLU A 48 11.75 -18.69 10.16
C GLU A 48 11.12 -19.01 8.80
N HIS A 49 9.81 -18.80 8.65
CA HIS A 49 9.06 -19.00 7.42
C HIS A 49 8.65 -17.67 6.79
N ALA A 50 9.59 -16.73 6.73
CA ALA A 50 9.40 -15.42 6.15
C ALA A 50 10.53 -15.06 5.19
N TRP A 51 10.19 -14.42 4.08
CA TRP A 51 11.12 -14.04 3.03
C TRP A 51 10.78 -12.68 2.42
N LEU A 52 11.81 -11.96 2.01
CA LEU A 52 11.71 -10.83 1.11
C LEU A 52 12.05 -11.31 -0.31
N ARG A 53 11.13 -11.08 -1.24
CA ARG A 53 11.32 -11.33 -2.66
C ARG A 53 11.61 -10.01 -3.36
N THR A 54 12.74 -9.90 -4.04
CA THR A 54 13.09 -8.77 -4.90
C THR A 54 13.27 -9.24 -6.34
N VAL A 55 13.03 -8.33 -7.28
CA VAL A 55 13.14 -8.63 -8.71
C VAL A 55 14.02 -7.57 -9.35
N ALA A 56 15.09 -8.01 -10.01
CA ALA A 56 15.92 -7.15 -10.83
C ALA A 56 15.78 -7.54 -12.31
N TYR A 57 15.65 -6.55 -13.18
CA TYR A 57 15.66 -6.74 -14.62
C TYR A 57 16.78 -5.94 -15.26
N GLU A 58 17.62 -6.60 -16.04
CA GLU A 58 18.71 -6.01 -16.82
C GLU A 58 18.38 -6.11 -18.32
N ASN A 59 18.47 -4.99 -19.04
CA ASN A 59 18.32 -4.98 -20.48
C ASN A 59 19.64 -5.42 -21.14
N THR A 60 19.66 -6.61 -21.74
CA THR A 60 20.83 -7.14 -22.46
C THR A 60 20.74 -6.94 -23.97
N SER A 61 19.66 -6.32 -24.46
CA SER A 61 19.42 -6.10 -25.89
C SER A 61 20.09 -4.82 -26.38
N GLY A 62 20.43 -4.76 -27.67
CA GLY A 62 20.92 -3.52 -28.31
C GLY A 62 19.86 -2.42 -28.49
N LYS A 63 18.66 -2.56 -27.91
CA LYS A 63 17.55 -1.60 -28.02
C LYS A 63 17.15 -1.11 -26.64
N THR A 64 16.69 0.14 -26.54
CA THR A 64 16.04 0.65 -25.33
C THR A 64 14.75 -0.12 -25.06
N GLN A 65 14.47 -0.41 -23.79
CA GLN A 65 13.25 -1.10 -23.35
C GLN A 65 12.53 -0.31 -22.26
N ASP A 66 11.20 -0.35 -22.29
CA ASP A 66 10.36 0.23 -21.25
C ASP A 66 9.82 -0.91 -20.36
N VAL A 67 10.17 -0.88 -19.08
CA VAL A 67 9.66 -1.80 -18.06
C VAL A 67 8.49 -1.13 -17.36
N THR A 68 7.28 -1.53 -17.73
CA THR A 68 6.03 -0.88 -17.28
C THR A 68 5.41 -1.50 -16.03
N GLY A 69 5.92 -2.64 -15.58
CA GLY A 69 5.47 -3.26 -14.34
C GLY A 69 5.95 -4.69 -14.14
N VAL A 70 5.73 -5.16 -12.92
CA VAL A 70 6.03 -6.54 -12.52
C VAL A 70 4.90 -7.08 -11.66
N ARG A 71 4.64 -8.38 -11.82
CA ARG A 71 3.61 -9.11 -11.12
C ARG A 71 4.26 -10.09 -10.16
N MET A 72 3.94 -9.97 -8.88
CA MET A 72 4.49 -10.81 -7.83
C MET A 72 3.36 -11.49 -7.07
N TYR A 73 3.08 -12.74 -7.44
CA TYR A 73 1.97 -13.51 -6.89
C TYR A 73 2.46 -14.76 -6.15
N ALA A 74 1.72 -15.14 -5.13
CA ALA A 74 1.82 -16.40 -4.43
C ALA A 74 0.52 -17.17 -4.66
N ALA A 75 0.60 -18.39 -5.20
CA ALA A 75 -0.55 -19.29 -5.26
C ALA A 75 -0.92 -19.69 -3.84
N LEU A 76 -2.17 -19.48 -3.46
CA LEU A 76 -2.67 -19.81 -2.14
C LEU A 76 -3.66 -20.97 -2.29
N ASN A 77 -3.39 -22.07 -1.60
CA ASN A 77 -4.33 -23.18 -1.48
C ASN A 77 -5.34 -22.82 -0.38
N LEU A 78 -6.24 -21.88 -0.68
CA LEU A 78 -7.26 -21.41 0.25
C LEU A 78 -8.44 -22.39 0.27
N PRO A 79 -8.96 -22.78 1.44
CA PRO A 79 -10.23 -23.48 1.52
C PRO A 79 -11.40 -22.59 1.06
N ASP A 80 -12.50 -23.20 0.63
CA ASP A 80 -13.73 -22.48 0.24
C ASP A 80 -14.25 -21.52 1.34
N ALA A 81 -14.01 -21.88 2.60
CA ALA A 81 -14.37 -21.09 3.78
C ALA A 81 -13.16 -20.34 4.38
N ALA A 82 -12.21 -19.90 3.55
CA ALA A 82 -11.07 -19.12 4.00
C ALA A 82 -11.53 -17.80 4.64
N LEU A 83 -10.96 -17.51 5.81
CA LEU A 83 -11.07 -16.18 6.40
C LEU A 83 -9.94 -15.35 5.83
N GLU A 84 -10.28 -14.14 5.42
CA GLU A 84 -9.35 -13.25 4.71
C GLU A 84 -9.36 -11.86 5.32
N TRP A 85 -8.19 -11.24 5.39
CA TRP A 85 -8.04 -9.84 5.72
C TRP A 85 -7.19 -9.15 4.66
N ASN A 86 -7.78 -8.18 3.97
CA ASN A 86 -7.18 -7.51 2.82
C ASN A 86 -7.18 -5.98 2.99
N PRO A 87 -6.40 -5.43 3.93
CA PRO A 87 -6.15 -4.00 3.96
C PRO A 87 -5.33 -3.55 2.73
N ARG A 88 -5.21 -2.25 2.51
CA ARG A 88 -4.50 -1.71 1.32
C ARG A 88 -3.03 -2.16 1.23
N ALA A 89 -2.37 -2.36 2.37
CA ALA A 89 -0.91 -2.52 2.43
C ALA A 89 -0.43 -3.98 2.36
N PHE A 90 -1.29 -4.95 2.67
CA PHE A 90 -0.95 -6.36 2.74
C PHE A 90 -2.22 -7.20 2.68
N TYR A 91 -2.03 -8.50 2.61
CA TYR A 91 -3.11 -9.48 2.73
C TYR A 91 -2.72 -10.57 3.70
N MET A 92 -3.73 -11.15 4.34
CA MET A 92 -3.60 -12.33 5.16
C MET A 92 -4.77 -13.23 4.89
N ALA A 93 -4.53 -14.53 4.82
CA ALA A 93 -5.60 -15.50 4.76
C ALA A 93 -5.25 -16.76 5.52
N ARG A 94 -6.31 -17.40 6.04
CA ARG A 94 -6.26 -18.77 6.52
C ARG A 94 -6.20 -19.72 5.32
N CYS A 95 -5.16 -20.53 5.31
CA CYS A 95 -4.97 -21.66 4.40
C CYS A 95 -5.36 -22.98 5.07
N ASP A 96 -5.38 -24.06 4.29
CA ASP A 96 -5.56 -25.41 4.82
C ASP A 96 -4.48 -25.78 5.83
N GLY A 97 -4.83 -26.66 6.78
CA GLY A 97 -3.90 -27.18 7.78
C GLY A 97 -3.58 -26.21 8.92
N GLY A 98 -4.38 -25.15 9.11
CA GLY A 98 -4.18 -24.18 10.21
C GLY A 98 -3.11 -23.13 9.92
N LEU A 99 -2.66 -23.02 8.67
CA LEU A 99 -1.65 -22.04 8.27
C LEU A 99 -2.27 -20.67 8.01
N LEU A 100 -1.54 -19.62 8.37
CA LEU A 100 -1.76 -18.26 7.89
C LEU A 100 -0.69 -17.94 6.85
N VAL A 101 -1.10 -17.41 5.70
CA VAL A 101 -0.18 -16.88 4.69
C VAL A 101 -0.43 -15.40 4.48
N ALA A 102 0.65 -14.63 4.40
CA ALA A 102 0.58 -13.19 4.28
C ALA A 102 1.61 -12.64 3.29
N PRO A 103 1.18 -12.18 2.11
CA PRO A 103 1.97 -11.33 1.23
C PRO A 103 1.75 -9.84 1.57
N ALA A 104 2.84 -9.08 1.61
CA ALA A 104 2.84 -7.64 1.78
C ALA A 104 3.89 -6.97 0.88
N TYR A 105 3.72 -5.70 0.56
CA TYR A 105 4.72 -4.96 -0.22
C TYR A 105 5.52 -4.03 0.68
N LYS A 106 6.85 -4.13 0.57
CA LYS A 106 7.85 -3.29 1.22
C LYS A 106 8.60 -2.51 0.16
N GLY A 107 7.91 -1.56 -0.44
CA GLY A 107 8.51 -0.57 -1.33
C GLY A 107 8.06 0.84 -1.00
N VAL A 108 8.91 1.82 -1.28
CA VAL A 108 8.72 3.25 -1.08
C VAL A 108 8.69 4.01 -2.39
N THR A 109 9.14 3.43 -3.51
CA THR A 109 9.26 4.16 -4.77
C THR A 109 8.17 3.84 -5.81
N GLU A 110 7.65 2.63 -5.81
CA GLU A 110 6.71 2.16 -6.83
C GLU A 110 5.26 2.27 -6.37
N HIS A 111 4.40 2.65 -7.31
CA HIS A 111 2.96 2.46 -7.15
C HIS A 111 2.62 0.98 -7.34
N TYR A 112 1.83 0.41 -6.43
CA TYR A 112 1.39 -0.97 -6.54
C TYR A 112 -0.11 -1.10 -6.29
N THR A 113 -0.70 -2.15 -6.83
CA THR A 113 -2.07 -2.57 -6.49
C THR A 113 -2.08 -4.01 -6.06
N PHE A 114 -2.88 -4.30 -5.04
CA PHE A 114 -3.09 -5.66 -4.58
C PHE A 114 -4.16 -6.35 -5.42
N ARG A 115 -3.94 -7.60 -5.82
CA ARG A 115 -4.82 -8.35 -6.73
C ARG A 115 -4.88 -9.83 -6.37
N LYS A 116 -6.04 -10.43 -6.64
CA LYS A 116 -6.24 -11.88 -6.67
C LYS A 116 -6.44 -12.32 -8.12
N ARG A 117 -5.86 -13.45 -8.51
CA ARG A 117 -5.97 -14.03 -9.85
C ARG A 117 -5.76 -15.54 -9.78
N ASP A 118 -6.70 -16.32 -10.29
CA ASP A 118 -6.56 -17.77 -10.47
C ASP A 118 -6.09 -18.53 -9.21
N GLY A 119 -6.65 -18.18 -8.03
CA GLY A 119 -6.25 -18.75 -6.73
C GLY A 119 -4.92 -18.22 -6.18
N ALA A 120 -4.23 -17.35 -6.92
CA ALA A 120 -3.05 -16.64 -6.46
C ALA A 120 -3.38 -15.23 -5.99
N VAL A 121 -2.53 -14.73 -5.11
CA VAL A 121 -2.70 -13.45 -4.47
C VAL A 121 -1.36 -12.71 -4.46
N GLY A 122 -1.37 -11.42 -4.78
CA GLY A 122 -0.12 -10.70 -4.99
C GLY A 122 -0.25 -9.22 -5.31
N HIS A 123 0.86 -8.68 -5.79
CA HIS A 123 0.98 -7.27 -6.16
C HIS A 123 1.23 -7.13 -7.65
N ASP A 124 0.47 -6.24 -8.28
CA ASP A 124 0.80 -5.62 -9.56
C ASP A 124 1.56 -4.33 -9.25
N ILE A 125 2.86 -4.34 -9.53
CA ILE A 125 3.75 -3.21 -9.29
C ILE A 125 3.88 -2.46 -10.62
N HIS A 126 3.46 -1.19 -10.61
CA HIS A 126 3.52 -0.31 -11.77
C HIS A 126 4.88 0.37 -11.78
N ALA A 127 5.74 -0.15 -12.65
CA ALA A 127 7.07 0.37 -12.89
C ALA A 127 7.05 1.35 -14.07
N CYS A 128 7.95 2.34 -14.07
CA CYS A 128 8.08 3.29 -15.17
C CYS A 128 9.56 3.49 -15.52
N TRP A 129 10.29 2.40 -15.74
CA TRP A 129 11.71 2.48 -16.12
C TRP A 129 11.89 2.41 -17.63
N ARG A 130 12.83 3.20 -18.13
CA ARG A 130 13.32 3.14 -19.51
C ARG A 130 14.81 2.79 -19.46
N LEU A 131 15.16 1.59 -19.90
CA LEU A 131 16.49 1.01 -19.75
C LEU A 131 17.21 0.93 -21.09
N ALA A 132 18.39 1.52 -21.19
CA ALA A 132 19.36 1.29 -22.25
C ALA A 132 20.08 -0.07 -22.10
N LEU A 133 20.91 -0.44 -23.08
CA LEU A 133 21.72 -1.66 -23.01
C LEU A 133 22.62 -1.63 -21.77
N GLY A 134 22.54 -2.67 -20.95
CA GLY A 134 23.31 -2.85 -19.71
C GLY A 134 22.73 -2.12 -18.49
N GLU A 135 21.64 -1.38 -18.65
CA GLU A 135 20.94 -0.76 -17.51
C GLU A 135 20.00 -1.76 -16.83
N SER A 136 19.85 -1.58 -15.51
CA SER A 136 19.04 -2.44 -14.67
C SER A 136 18.03 -1.64 -13.84
N ALA A 137 16.86 -2.24 -13.64
CA ALA A 137 15.88 -1.81 -12.67
C ALA A 137 15.81 -2.82 -11.52
N LEU A 138 15.77 -2.32 -10.29
CA LEU A 138 15.49 -3.12 -9.11
C LEU A 138 14.10 -2.73 -8.61
N ILE A 139 13.21 -3.72 -8.56
CA ILE A 139 11.96 -3.62 -7.81
C ILE A 139 12.28 -4.01 -6.37
N GLU A 140 11.82 -3.17 -5.45
CA GLU A 140 11.94 -3.41 -4.02
C GLU A 140 11.18 -4.68 -3.59
N ALA A 141 11.00 -4.88 -2.29
CA ALA A 141 10.68 -6.20 -1.78
C ALA A 141 9.18 -6.45 -1.64
N GLN A 142 8.71 -7.62 -2.07
CA GLN A 142 7.49 -8.24 -1.54
C GLN A 142 7.89 -9.12 -0.34
N ALA A 143 7.32 -8.86 0.82
CA ALA A 143 7.39 -9.79 1.94
C ALA A 143 6.35 -10.90 1.75
N VAL A 144 6.74 -12.13 2.05
CA VAL A 144 5.82 -13.27 2.17
C VAL A 144 6.21 -14.03 3.43
N TRP A 145 5.24 -14.28 4.30
CA TRP A 145 5.47 -15.12 5.47
C TRP A 145 4.31 -16.07 5.72
N VAL A 146 4.66 -17.17 6.40
CA VAL A 146 3.74 -18.23 6.81
C VAL A 146 3.85 -18.40 8.31
N ARG A 147 2.71 -18.48 9.00
CA ARG A 147 2.63 -18.79 10.42
C ARG A 147 1.78 -20.04 10.61
N ASP A 148 2.30 -21.00 11.38
CA ASP A 148 1.49 -22.08 11.92
C ASP A 148 0.66 -21.54 13.11
N VAL A 149 -0.62 -21.91 13.15
CA VAL A 149 -1.56 -21.52 14.20
C VAL A 149 -2.06 -22.81 14.82
N GLU A 150 -1.58 -23.14 16.03
CA GLU A 150 -1.77 -24.45 16.70
C GLU A 150 -3.23 -24.90 16.87
N ASP A 151 -4.22 -24.03 16.71
CA ASP A 151 -5.66 -24.35 16.74
C ASP A 151 -6.42 -23.83 15.51
N GLY A 152 -5.72 -23.37 14.47
CA GLY A 152 -6.28 -22.53 13.40
C GLY A 152 -7.46 -23.15 12.64
N ALA A 153 -7.50 -24.48 12.49
CA ALA A 153 -8.63 -25.13 11.83
C ALA A 153 -9.96 -24.98 12.61
N SER A 154 -9.90 -24.84 13.94
CA SER A 154 -11.06 -24.83 14.84
C SER A 154 -11.39 -23.45 15.45
N LEU A 155 -10.49 -22.47 15.33
CA LEU A 155 -10.73 -21.11 15.83
C LEU A 155 -11.96 -20.49 15.18
N ASP A 156 -12.75 -19.77 15.99
CA ASP A 156 -13.87 -18.97 15.49
C ASP A 156 -13.38 -17.67 14.81
N VAL A 157 -14.33 -16.92 14.23
CA VAL A 157 -14.04 -15.68 13.50
C VAL A 157 -13.38 -14.62 14.39
N ARG A 158 -13.74 -14.57 15.69
CA ARG A 158 -13.18 -13.57 16.62
C ARG A 158 -11.73 -13.90 16.93
N ALA A 159 -11.44 -15.16 17.25
CA ALA A 159 -10.09 -15.62 17.54
C ALA A 159 -9.18 -15.47 16.32
N TRP A 160 -9.67 -15.79 15.11
CA TRP A 160 -8.93 -15.50 13.87
C TRP A 160 -8.67 -14.01 13.66
N GLY A 161 -9.63 -13.15 14.02
CA GLY A 161 -9.42 -11.71 14.00
C GLY A 161 -8.29 -11.24 14.94
N GLU A 162 -8.06 -11.92 16.06
CA GLU A 162 -6.94 -11.62 16.97
C GLU A 162 -5.61 -12.07 16.37
N VAL A 163 -5.52 -13.29 15.82
CA VAL A 163 -4.33 -13.78 15.10
C VAL A 163 -3.92 -12.85 13.96
N PHE A 164 -4.90 -12.42 13.17
CA PHE A 164 -4.70 -11.45 12.09
C PHE A 164 -4.10 -10.14 12.61
N ARG A 165 -4.66 -9.56 13.69
CA ARG A 165 -4.15 -8.32 14.28
C ARG A 165 -2.72 -8.46 14.81
N GLU A 166 -2.39 -9.57 15.46
CA GLU A 166 -1.03 -9.86 15.92
C GLU A 166 -0.04 -9.87 14.74
N GLU A 167 -0.36 -10.58 13.67
CA GLU A 167 0.50 -10.65 12.49
C GLU A 167 0.63 -9.32 11.77
N ALA A 168 -0.43 -8.52 11.73
CA ALA A 168 -0.37 -7.17 11.19
C ALA A 168 0.56 -6.28 12.02
N GLN A 169 0.53 -6.39 13.35
CA GLN A 169 1.45 -5.64 14.21
C GLN A 169 2.90 -6.06 13.97
N ARG A 170 3.17 -7.38 13.89
CA ARG A 170 4.51 -7.88 13.56
C ARG A 170 5.00 -7.35 12.21
N TRP A 171 4.12 -7.31 11.21
CA TRP A 171 4.42 -6.70 9.91
C TRP A 171 4.82 -5.23 10.06
N TYR A 172 3.99 -4.42 10.72
CA TYR A 172 4.26 -2.99 10.89
C TYR A 172 5.57 -2.75 11.63
N ASP A 173 5.82 -3.48 12.72
CA ASP A 173 7.08 -3.39 13.47
C ASP A 173 8.28 -3.74 12.58
N SER A 174 8.17 -4.78 11.75
CA SER A 174 9.23 -5.23 10.84
C SER A 174 9.63 -4.20 9.76
N ILE A 175 8.73 -3.26 9.44
CA ILE A 175 8.99 -2.17 8.49
C ILE A 175 9.19 -0.82 9.19
N GLY A 176 9.33 -0.82 10.52
CA GLY A 176 9.58 0.38 11.32
C GLY A 176 8.34 1.25 11.55
N LEU A 177 7.14 0.76 11.22
CA LEU A 177 5.87 1.41 11.56
C LEU A 177 5.42 0.94 12.94
N HIS A 178 5.85 1.65 13.98
CA HIS A 178 5.37 1.41 15.33
C HIS A 178 4.86 2.70 15.94
N VAL A 179 4.00 2.56 16.96
CA VAL A 179 3.59 3.69 17.78
C VAL A 179 4.84 4.20 18.51
N PRO A 180 5.22 5.48 18.36
CA PRO A 180 6.39 6.04 19.03
C PRO A 180 6.39 5.81 20.54
N ASP A 181 7.58 5.62 21.10
CA ASP A 181 7.76 5.56 22.56
C ASP A 181 7.25 6.83 23.24
N GLY A 182 6.65 6.67 24.41
CA GLY A 182 6.06 7.77 25.17
C GLY A 182 4.75 8.31 24.59
N MET A 183 4.18 7.67 23.56
CA MET A 183 2.83 7.99 23.11
C MET A 183 1.83 7.79 24.27
N PRO A 184 1.03 8.80 24.62
CA PRO A 184 0.06 8.69 25.71
C PRO A 184 -0.98 7.59 25.48
N ASP A 185 -1.45 6.95 26.55
CA ASP A 185 -2.44 5.86 26.48
C ASP A 185 -3.73 6.24 25.74
N TRP A 186 -4.14 7.52 25.84
CA TRP A 186 -5.33 8.00 25.12
C TRP A 186 -5.15 7.93 23.60
N ALA A 187 -3.94 8.17 23.09
CA ALA A 187 -3.63 8.11 21.67
C ALA A 187 -3.45 6.66 21.18
N ARG A 188 -2.91 5.78 22.04
CA ARG A 188 -2.76 4.35 21.74
C ARG A 188 -4.11 3.63 21.59
N ASN A 189 -5.09 4.02 22.40
CA ASN A 189 -6.44 3.46 22.40
C ASN A 189 -7.41 4.27 21.52
N MET A 190 -6.88 5.09 20.61
CA MET A 190 -7.66 6.00 19.80
C MET A 190 -8.40 5.25 18.69
N ILE A 191 -9.71 5.39 18.63
CA ILE A 191 -10.52 5.07 17.46
C ILE A 191 -10.74 6.39 16.73
N LEU A 192 -10.01 6.57 15.63
CA LEU A 192 -10.05 7.78 14.83
C LEU A 192 -11.23 7.73 13.86
N TYR A 193 -12.05 8.77 13.89
CA TYR A 193 -13.10 8.98 12.90
C TYR A 193 -12.79 10.22 12.08
N GLU A 194 -12.68 10.05 10.76
CA GLU A 194 -12.48 11.16 9.84
C GLU A 194 -13.83 11.81 9.49
N TYR A 195 -13.95 13.09 9.84
CA TYR A 195 -15.06 13.94 9.46
C TYR A 195 -14.70 14.76 8.24
N ASN A 196 -15.33 14.44 7.12
CA ASN A 196 -15.39 15.33 5.97
C ASN A 196 -16.61 16.25 6.11
N ALA A 197 -16.43 17.40 6.76
CA ALA A 197 -17.44 18.46 6.84
C ALA A 197 -17.55 19.26 5.52
N GLY A 198 -17.18 18.66 4.38
CA GLY A 198 -17.29 19.25 3.06
C GLY A 198 -18.75 19.39 2.67
N GLY A 199 -19.26 20.62 2.73
CA GLY A 199 -20.50 20.98 2.05
C GLY A 199 -20.35 20.75 0.54
N HIS A 200 -21.45 20.42 -0.14
CA HIS A 200 -21.51 20.34 -1.60
C HIS A 200 -20.92 21.63 -2.22
N ILE A 201 -20.27 21.56 -3.40
CA ILE A 201 -19.68 22.75 -4.05
C ILE A 201 -20.69 23.90 -4.25
N ASP A 202 -21.95 23.55 -4.42
CA ASP A 202 -23.07 24.50 -4.56
C ASP A 202 -23.57 25.09 -3.23
N SER A 203 -23.14 24.53 -2.10
CA SER A 203 -23.45 25.06 -0.77
C SER A 203 -22.53 26.19 -0.34
N ARG A 204 -21.56 26.60 -1.18
CA ARG A 204 -20.57 27.67 -0.86
C ARG A 204 -19.78 27.43 0.42
N PHE A 205 -19.69 26.19 0.90
CA PHE A 205 -19.25 25.87 2.26
C PHE A 205 -20.05 26.62 3.35
N SER A 206 -21.17 27.25 3.00
CA SER A 206 -22.14 27.80 3.94
C SER A 206 -22.98 26.62 4.45
N ASP A 207 -22.43 25.95 5.45
CA ASP A 207 -23.17 25.21 6.46
C ASP A 207 -24.32 24.32 5.95
N VAL A 208 -24.09 23.55 4.88
CA VAL A 208 -24.95 22.40 4.60
C VAL A 208 -24.27 21.17 5.19
N GLY A 209 -24.14 21.20 6.53
CA GLY A 209 -23.61 20.13 7.38
C GLY A 209 -22.70 20.58 8.54
N GLY A 210 -22.53 21.89 8.76
CA GLY A 210 -21.42 22.49 9.51
C GLY A 210 -21.29 22.11 10.97
N PHE A 211 -20.28 22.71 11.60
CA PHE A 211 -19.83 22.38 12.95
C PHE A 211 -20.95 22.29 13.99
N GLN A 212 -22.06 23.02 13.80
CA GLN A 212 -23.24 22.92 14.64
C GLN A 212 -23.94 21.56 14.51
N ARG A 213 -24.25 21.08 13.31
CA ARG A 213 -24.86 19.76 13.11
C ARG A 213 -23.92 18.64 13.51
N LEU A 214 -22.62 18.83 13.26
CA LEU A 214 -21.59 17.95 13.76
C LEU A 214 -21.64 17.86 15.30
N ALA A 215 -21.70 19.00 15.99
CA ALA A 215 -21.80 19.07 17.44
C ALA A 215 -23.08 18.40 17.96
N GLU A 216 -24.21 18.56 17.27
CA GLU A 216 -25.47 17.89 17.61
C GLU A 216 -25.41 16.36 17.43
N GLN A 217 -24.44 15.85 16.67
CA GLN A 217 -24.27 14.42 16.43
C GLN A 217 -23.13 13.78 17.20
N THR A 218 -22.35 14.50 18.01
CA THR A 218 -21.15 13.95 18.69
C THR A 218 -21.43 12.78 19.61
N ASP A 219 -22.64 12.69 20.16
CA ASP A 219 -23.05 11.58 21.02
C ASP A 219 -23.09 10.25 20.27
N TYR A 220 -23.38 10.27 18.96
CA TYR A 220 -23.45 9.06 18.15
C TYR A 220 -22.06 8.42 17.93
N PRO A 221 -21.02 9.13 17.44
CA PRO A 221 -19.65 8.61 17.40
C PRO A 221 -19.14 8.17 18.77
N ALA A 222 -19.42 8.95 19.81
CA ALA A 222 -19.02 8.58 21.17
C ALA A 222 -19.62 7.23 21.59
N ALA A 223 -20.90 6.98 21.25
CA ALA A 223 -21.55 5.70 21.48
C ALA A 223 -20.95 4.54 20.65
N LEU A 224 -20.32 4.82 19.51
CA LEU A 224 -19.55 3.85 18.72
C LEU A 224 -18.15 3.60 19.29
N GLY A 225 -17.77 4.27 20.38
CA GLY A 225 -16.44 4.17 20.99
C GLY A 225 -15.37 5.01 20.28
N ILE A 226 -15.77 5.92 19.38
CA ILE A 226 -14.83 6.87 18.75
C ILE A 226 -14.29 7.80 19.82
N THR A 227 -12.97 7.85 19.94
CA THR A 227 -12.26 8.61 20.98
C THR A 227 -11.47 9.78 20.43
N ALA A 228 -11.37 9.90 19.09
CA ALA A 228 -10.86 11.09 18.43
C ALA A 228 -11.48 11.33 17.07
N VAL A 229 -11.48 12.61 16.68
CA VAL A 229 -12.06 13.10 15.44
C VAL A 229 -10.98 13.80 14.62
N TRP A 230 -10.77 13.36 13.38
CA TRP A 230 -9.99 14.08 12.40
C TRP A 230 -10.92 14.95 11.54
N LEU A 231 -10.85 16.25 11.72
CA LEU A 231 -11.56 17.21 10.87
C LEU A 231 -10.72 17.51 9.63
N GLN A 232 -11.27 17.30 8.44
CA GLN A 232 -10.63 17.79 7.22
C GLN A 232 -10.46 19.31 7.26
N ALA A 233 -9.42 19.82 6.59
CA ALA A 233 -9.08 21.23 6.62
C ALA A 233 -10.26 22.11 6.16
N VAL A 234 -10.71 22.99 7.07
CA VAL A 234 -11.72 24.02 6.74
C VAL A 234 -10.98 25.23 6.21
N HIS A 235 -11.05 25.42 4.90
CA HIS A 235 -10.46 26.59 4.25
C HIS A 235 -11.42 27.76 4.26
N GLN A 236 -10.92 28.96 4.59
CA GLN A 236 -11.64 30.18 4.29
C GLN A 236 -11.84 30.24 2.77
N HIS A 237 -13.09 30.29 2.32
CA HIS A 237 -13.43 30.29 0.91
C HIS A 237 -12.62 31.37 0.17
N LYS A 238 -11.99 31.03 -0.97
CA LYS A 238 -11.45 32.06 -1.88
C LYS A 238 -12.60 33.00 -2.22
N THR A 239 -12.53 34.29 -1.93
CA THR A 239 -13.60 35.25 -2.27
C THR A 239 -14.15 34.93 -3.66
N PRO A 240 -15.47 34.72 -3.83
CA PRO A 240 -16.03 34.41 -5.14
C PRO A 240 -15.53 35.46 -6.14
N PRO A 241 -15.20 35.08 -7.37
CA PRO A 241 -14.87 36.08 -8.38
C PRO A 241 -16.04 37.04 -8.44
N ASN A 242 -15.76 38.33 -8.20
CA ASN A 242 -16.76 39.36 -8.34
C ASN A 242 -17.26 39.30 -9.79
N PRO A 243 -18.56 39.05 -10.04
CA PRO A 243 -19.08 38.91 -11.40
C PRO A 243 -18.94 40.19 -12.23
N VAL A 244 -18.66 41.32 -11.59
CA VAL A 244 -18.41 42.62 -12.23
C VAL A 244 -16.92 42.87 -12.49
N GLU A 245 -16.02 42.37 -11.63
CA GLU A 245 -14.57 42.67 -11.71
C GLU A 245 -13.71 41.51 -12.23
N GLY A 246 -14.28 40.33 -12.42
CA GLY A 246 -13.63 39.22 -13.12
C GLY A 246 -12.31 38.78 -12.47
N GLY A 247 -12.36 38.17 -11.30
CA GLY A 247 -11.19 37.50 -10.72
C GLY A 247 -11.26 37.31 -9.22
N SER A 248 -10.61 36.23 -8.76
CA SER A 248 -10.37 35.95 -7.34
C SER A 248 -9.50 37.07 -6.75
N GLN A 249 -10.07 37.95 -5.93
CA GLN A 249 -9.27 38.95 -5.21
C GLN A 249 -8.44 38.25 -4.13
N PHE A 250 -7.11 38.25 -4.30
CA PHE A 250 -6.19 37.88 -3.21
C PHE A 250 -6.00 39.10 -2.29
N PRO A 251 -6.10 38.95 -0.97
CA PRO A 251 -5.85 40.05 -0.05
C PRO A 251 -4.34 40.35 -0.06
N GLY A 252 -3.95 41.46 -0.69
CA GLY A 252 -2.57 41.96 -0.68
C GLY A 252 -2.05 42.54 -2.00
N GLY A 253 -2.81 42.46 -3.11
CA GLY A 253 -2.38 43.01 -4.39
C GLY A 253 -2.94 44.41 -4.64
N THR A 254 -2.14 45.46 -4.44
CA THR A 254 -2.39 46.77 -5.06
C THR A 254 -2.47 46.56 -6.58
N PRO A 255 -3.56 46.95 -7.27
CA PRO A 255 -3.62 46.80 -8.72
C PRO A 255 -2.53 47.68 -9.36
N PRO A 256 -1.88 47.23 -10.46
CA PRO A 256 -0.94 48.08 -11.18
C PRO A 256 -1.68 49.31 -11.71
N SER A 257 -1.16 50.48 -11.38
CA SER A 257 -1.64 51.76 -11.87
C SER A 257 -1.77 51.75 -13.39
N ALA A 258 -2.97 52.10 -13.86
CA ALA A 258 -3.27 52.27 -15.28
C ALA A 258 -2.26 53.23 -15.93
N ILE A 259 -1.74 52.82 -17.09
CA ILE A 259 -0.90 53.63 -17.96
C ILE A 259 -1.71 54.86 -18.41
N HIS A 260 -1.29 56.04 -17.98
CA HIS A 260 -1.76 57.31 -18.55
C HIS A 260 -1.26 57.43 -19.99
N HIS A 261 -2.17 57.37 -20.97
CA HIS A 261 -1.93 58.00 -22.26
C HIS A 261 -2.03 59.52 -22.09
N ALA A 262 -0.91 60.21 -22.34
CA ALA A 262 -0.93 61.66 -22.57
C ALA A 262 -1.53 61.94 -23.96
N PRO A 263 -2.42 62.93 -24.12
CA PRO A 263 -2.73 63.48 -25.42
C PRO A 263 -1.64 64.46 -25.84
N GLN A 264 -1.42 64.54 -27.16
CA GLN A 264 -0.64 65.60 -27.80
C GLN A 264 -1.29 66.98 -27.61
#